data_AF-A0A2V8EXG8-F1
#
_entry.id   AF-A0A2V8EXG8-F1
#
_cell.length_a   1.000
_cell.length_b   1.000
_cell.length_c   1.000
_cell.angle_alpha   90.00
_cell.angle_beta   90.00
_cell.angle_gamma   90.00
#
_symmetry.space_group_name_H-M   'P 1'
#
loop_
_entity.id
_entity.type
_entity.pdbx_description
1 polymer ?
#
loop_
_entity_poly.entity_id
_entity_poly.type
_entity_poly.pdbx_seq_one_letter_code
_entity_poly.pdbx_strand_id
1 'polypeptide(L)' 'IERFHDQYGTSVEEMETASAAQIADIVRIPFLGIRVVSNNITNGGTYDPKTGEACQEYVYEVVKAYISTRAKR' A
#
# COMPACT_ATOMS: atom_id res chain seq x y z
N ILE A 1 -0.05 14.68 12.81
CA ILE A 1 -0.29 14.08 11.48
C ILE A 1 -0.97 15.06 10.52
N GLU A 2 -1.91 15.90 10.99
CA GLU A 2 -2.63 16.91 10.17
C GLU A 2 -1.73 17.76 9.28
N ARG A 3 -0.66 18.38 9.82
CA ARG A 3 0.28 19.17 9.01
C ARG A 3 0.84 18.42 7.80
N PHE A 4 1.17 17.12 7.94
CA PHE A 4 1.70 16.32 6.84
C PHE A 4 0.62 16.03 5.79
N HIS A 5 -0.61 15.77 6.23
CA HIS A 5 -1.76 15.63 5.34
C HIS A 5 -2.01 16.93 4.56
N ASP A 6 -2.08 18.08 5.23
CA ASP A 6 -2.37 19.36 4.59
C ASP A 6 -1.27 19.78 3.60
N GLN A 7 0.00 19.49 3.91
CA GLN A 7 1.13 19.89 3.07
C GLN A 7 1.38 18.93 1.90
N TYR A 8 1.19 17.62 2.10
CA TYR A 8 1.61 16.60 1.13
C TYR A 8 0.46 15.75 0.58
N GLY A 9 -0.77 15.94 1.07
CA GLY A 9 -1.94 15.16 0.66
C GLY A 9 -1.86 13.68 1.04
N THR A 10 -1.12 13.33 2.11
CA THR A 10 -0.91 11.93 2.50
C THR A 10 -2.22 11.26 2.92
N SER A 11 -2.51 10.09 2.35
CA SER A 11 -3.63 9.24 2.79
C SER A 11 -3.31 8.42 4.04
N VAL A 12 -2.05 7.96 4.17
CA VAL A 12 -1.53 7.11 5.26
C VAL A 12 -0.04 7.39 5.48
N GLU A 13 0.53 6.89 6.58
CA GLU A 13 1.98 6.84 6.83
C GLU A 13 2.48 5.38 6.95
N GLU A 14 3.70 5.12 6.47
CA GLU A 14 4.36 3.81 6.46
C GLU A 14 5.89 3.99 6.26
N MET A 15 6.68 2.93 6.18
CA MET A 15 8.16 3.02 6.29
C MET A 15 8.96 2.46 5.10
N GLU A 16 8.34 1.87 4.07
CA GLU A 16 9.08 1.18 2.98
C GLU A 16 8.68 1.59 1.56
N THR A 17 7.47 2.09 1.31
CA THR A 17 6.91 2.21 -0.05
C THR A 17 7.72 3.19 -0.89
N ALA A 18 8.11 4.34 -0.33
CA ALA A 18 8.91 5.32 -1.06
C ALA A 18 10.29 4.77 -1.49
N SER A 19 10.98 4.07 -0.59
CA SER A 19 12.31 3.48 -0.86
C SER A 19 12.22 2.35 -1.90
N ALA A 20 11.26 1.45 -1.76
CA ALA A 20 11.04 0.37 -2.73
C ALA A 20 10.68 0.92 -4.12
N ALA A 21 9.82 1.93 -4.19
CA ALA A 21 9.45 2.58 -5.46
C ALA A 21 10.64 3.27 -6.12
N GLN A 22 11.52 3.92 -5.34
CA GLN A 22 12.74 4.55 -5.85
C GLN A 22 13.66 3.53 -6.54
N ILE A 23 13.90 2.38 -5.92
CA ILE A 23 14.71 1.31 -6.53
C ILE A 23 14.03 0.78 -7.80
N ALA A 24 12.71 0.54 -7.77
CA ALA A 24 11.96 0.07 -8.94
C ALA A 24 12.05 1.04 -10.13
N ASP A 25 11.99 2.35 -9.88
CA ASP A 25 12.17 3.37 -10.92
C ASP A 25 13.59 3.36 -11.51
N ILE A 26 14.63 3.23 -10.66
CA ILE A 26 16.03 3.11 -11.11
C ILE A 26 16.21 1.94 -12.08
N VAL A 27 15.59 0.79 -11.78
CA VAL A 27 15.66 -0.41 -12.65
C VAL A 27 14.54 -0.47 -13.70
N ARG A 28 13.73 0.59 -13.84
CA ARG A 28 12.65 0.71 -14.83
C ARG A 28 11.58 -0.38 -14.77
N ILE A 29 11.26 -0.86 -13.56
CA ILE A 29 10.20 -1.84 -13.33
C ILE A 29 8.94 -1.12 -12.83
N PRO A 30 7.76 -1.32 -13.45
CA PRO A 30 6.50 -0.78 -12.93
C PRO A 30 6.22 -1.23 -11.50
N PHE A 31 5.83 -0.29 -10.63
CA PHE A 31 5.62 -0.53 -9.21
C PHE A 31 4.23 -0.09 -8.75
N LEU A 32 3.62 -0.85 -7.85
CA LEU A 32 2.38 -0.52 -7.16
C LEU A 32 2.51 -0.87 -5.68
N GLY A 33 2.37 0.13 -4.81
CA GLY A 33 2.26 -0.08 -3.36
C GLY A 33 0.80 -0.22 -2.95
N ILE A 34 0.48 -1.26 -2.17
CA ILE A 34 -0.84 -1.46 -1.55
C ILE A 34 -0.65 -1.46 -0.04
N ARG A 35 -1.36 -0.58 0.66
CA ARG A 35 -1.26 -0.40 2.12
C ARG A 35 -2.65 -0.48 2.74
N VAL A 36 -2.73 -1.12 3.90
CA VAL A 36 -3.89 -1.13 4.79
C VAL A 36 -3.61 -0.29 6.02
N VAL A 37 -4.62 0.41 6.51
CA VAL A 37 -4.54 1.16 7.76
C VAL A 37 -4.70 0.19 8.93
N SER A 38 -3.59 -0.16 9.60
CA SER A 38 -3.61 -1.08 10.75
C SER A 38 -3.89 -0.39 12.08
N ASN A 39 -3.67 0.92 12.14
CA ASN A 39 -3.97 1.80 13.27
C ASN A 39 -4.35 3.18 12.73
N ASN A 40 -5.09 3.97 13.51
CA ASN A 40 -5.44 5.33 13.10
C ASN A 40 -5.52 6.28 14.30
N ILE A 41 -4.49 7.12 14.45
CA ILE A 41 -4.42 8.12 15.51
C ILE A 41 -5.50 9.21 15.41
N THR A 42 -6.04 9.51 14.21
CA THR A 42 -7.03 10.58 14.03
C THR A 42 -8.41 10.22 14.58
N ASN A 43 -8.67 8.93 14.78
CA ASN A 43 -9.92 8.43 15.37
C ASN A 43 -9.70 7.55 16.61
N GLY A 44 -8.47 7.51 17.14
CA GLY A 44 -8.11 6.68 18.31
C GLY A 44 -8.05 5.17 18.05
N GLY A 45 -8.07 4.74 16.78
CA GLY A 45 -7.95 3.33 16.40
C GLY A 45 -6.59 2.77 16.76
N THR A 46 -6.57 1.75 17.63
CA THR A 46 -5.35 1.03 18.01
C THR A 46 -4.93 0.05 16.93
N TYR A 47 -3.67 -0.40 17.00
CA TYR A 47 -3.13 -1.41 16.10
C TYR A 47 -3.94 -2.72 16.12
N ASP A 48 -4.36 -3.18 14.95
CA ASP A 48 -4.93 -4.51 14.72
C ASP A 48 -4.06 -5.32 13.73
N PRO A 49 -3.35 -6.37 14.18
CA PRO A 49 -2.50 -7.18 13.32
C PRO A 49 -3.27 -7.93 12.23
N LYS A 50 -4.57 -8.21 12.42
CA LYS A 50 -5.39 -8.93 11.43
C LYS A 50 -5.55 -8.17 10.13
N THR A 51 -5.43 -6.84 10.17
CA THR A 51 -5.43 -6.02 8.95
C THR A 51 -4.30 -6.40 8.00
N GLY A 52 -3.15 -6.83 8.52
CA GLY A 52 -2.02 -7.29 7.72
C GLY A 52 -2.34 -8.59 6.96
N GLU A 53 -3.02 -9.54 7.58
CA GLU A 53 -3.50 -10.77 6.93
C GLU A 53 -4.53 -10.44 5.84
N ALA A 54 -5.51 -9.59 6.15
CA ALA A 54 -6.50 -9.14 5.18
C ALA A 54 -5.87 -8.42 3.96
N CYS A 55 -4.81 -7.62 4.18
CA CYS A 55 -4.08 -6.99 3.09
C CYS A 55 -3.34 -8.01 2.22
N GLN A 56 -2.77 -9.06 2.80
CA GLN A 56 -2.11 -10.14 2.06
C GLN A 56 -3.10 -10.89 1.17
N GLU A 57 -4.28 -11.24 1.71
CA GLU A 57 -5.35 -11.87 0.95
C GLU A 57 -5.83 -10.98 -0.21
N TYR A 58 -6.03 -9.68 0.05
CA TYR A 58 -6.41 -8.73 -0.99
C TYR A 58 -5.36 -8.63 -2.10
N VAL A 59 -4.07 -8.52 -1.75
CA VAL A 59 -2.97 -8.48 -2.72
C VAL A 59 -2.94 -9.77 -3.57
N TYR A 60 -3.17 -10.93 -2.95
CA TYR A 60 -3.25 -12.20 -3.67
C TYR A 60 -4.35 -12.18 -4.74
N GLU A 61 -5.55 -11.69 -4.40
CA GLU A 61 -6.65 -11.55 -5.37
C GLU A 61 -6.33 -10.55 -6.49
N VAL A 62 -5.72 -9.40 -6.17
CA VAL A 62 -5.28 -8.41 -7.16
C VAL A 62 -4.30 -9.01 -8.16
N VAL A 63 -3.31 -9.77 -7.68
CA VAL A 63 -2.31 -10.42 -8.54
C VAL A 63 -2.96 -11.47 -9.45
N LYS A 64 -3.83 -12.34 -8.92
CA LYS A 64 -4.58 -13.30 -9.75
C LYS A 64 -5.40 -12.60 -10.83
N ALA A 65 -6.13 -11.54 -10.46
CA ALA A 65 -6.92 -10.76 -11.40
C ALA A 65 -6.03 -10.15 -12.49
N TYR A 66 -4.93 -9.49 -12.12
CA TYR A 66 -3.98 -8.91 -13.06
C TYR A 66 -3.43 -9.96 -14.05
N ILE A 67 -2.95 -11.10 -13.56
CA ILE A 67 -2.44 -12.18 -14.42
C ILE A 67 -3.54 -12.68 -15.37
N SER A 68 -4.77 -12.86 -14.87
CA SER A 68 -5.89 -13.31 -15.70
C SER A 68 -6.24 -12.35 -16.85
N THR A 69 -6.05 -11.03 -16.65
CA THR A 69 -6.25 -10.03 -17.72
C THR A 69 -5.13 -10.03 -18.75
N ARG A 70 -3.91 -10.44 -18.35
CA ARG A 70 -2.74 -10.52 -19.22
C ARG A 70 -2.71 -11.80 -20.05
N ALA A 71 -3.14 -12.94 -19.48
CA ALA A 71 -3.22 -14.22 -20.18
C ALA A 71 -4.32 -14.30 -21.25
N LYS A 72 -5.28 -13.35 -21.23
CA LYS A 72 -6.35 -13.22 -22.24
C LYS A 72 -5.97 -12.35 -23.44
N ARG A 73 -4.75 -11.79 -23.46
CA ARG A 73 -4.19 -11.05 -24.61
C ARG A 73 -3.23 -11.96 -25.37
#